data_AF-A0A352AEN9-F1
#
_entry.id   AF-A0A352AEN9-F1
#
_cell.length_a   1.000
_cell.length_b   1.000
_cell.length_c   1.000
_cell.angle_alpha   90.00
_cell.angle_beta   90.00
_cell.angle_gamma   90.00
#
_symmetry.space_group_name_H-M   'P 1'
#
loop_
_entity.id
_entity.type
_entity.pdbx_description
1 polymer ?
#
loop_
_entity_poly.entity_id
_entity_poly.type
_entity_poly.pdbx_seq_one_letter_code
_entity_poly.pdbx_strand_id
1 'polypeptide(L)'
;LDARLEFVATRKGKAVGQLRAKVRMAADGSFYLDSGKGKLFFGQDENKFMFHRLDGEDPWLALLWVALPQLPLVQPNGQQWQDYLPVGIVTTGLRRLLYQFASSFVPQLASARYVAQWQSRETLAGSLAIPGIKRQLSLSATFSPEGALLRVDVGDRALVRM
;
A
#
# COMPACT_ATOMS: atom_id res chain seq x y z
N LEU A 1 17.96 0.30 -15.04
CA LEU A 1 17.37 -0.42 -13.88
C LEU A 1 16.25 -1.29 -14.40
N ASP A 2 16.46 -2.61 -14.45
CA ASP A 2 15.51 -3.60 -14.99
C ASP A 2 14.84 -4.42 -13.84
N ALA A 3 14.62 -3.76 -12.71
CA ALA A 3 14.05 -4.40 -11.53
C ALA A 3 12.58 -4.78 -11.79
N ARG A 4 12.27 -6.05 -11.59
CA ARG A 4 10.92 -6.63 -11.72
C ARG A 4 10.46 -7.15 -10.37
N LEU A 5 9.19 -6.94 -10.11
CA LEU A 5 8.49 -7.43 -8.94
C LEU A 5 7.34 -8.31 -9.41
N GLU A 6 7.33 -9.55 -8.94
CA GLU A 6 6.30 -10.53 -9.29
C GLU A 6 5.70 -11.09 -8.02
N PHE A 7 4.37 -11.01 -7.93
CA PHE A 7 3.61 -11.51 -6.80
C PHE A 7 2.40 -12.31 -7.27
N VAL A 8 2.08 -13.36 -6.53
CA VAL A 8 0.77 -14.02 -6.58
C VAL A 8 -0.19 -13.24 -5.69
N ALA A 9 -1.31 -12.80 -6.26
CA ALA A 9 -2.41 -12.21 -5.52
C ALA A 9 -3.32 -13.31 -4.98
N THR A 10 -3.58 -13.29 -3.68
CA THR A 10 -4.47 -14.24 -3.02
C THR A 10 -5.62 -13.54 -2.32
N ARG A 11 -6.75 -14.25 -2.20
CA ARG A 11 -7.90 -13.84 -1.39
C ARG A 11 -8.37 -15.01 -0.54
N LYS A 12 -8.43 -14.83 0.78
CA LYS A 12 -8.71 -15.91 1.75
C LYS A 12 -7.83 -17.16 1.49
N GLY A 13 -6.55 -16.93 1.18
CA GLY A 13 -5.56 -17.96 0.89
C GLY A 13 -5.63 -18.58 -0.52
N LYS A 14 -6.64 -18.27 -1.34
CA LYS A 14 -6.76 -18.79 -2.71
C LYS A 14 -6.14 -17.82 -3.71
N ALA A 15 -5.38 -18.32 -4.68
CA ALA A 15 -4.85 -17.50 -5.76
C ALA A 15 -6.00 -16.92 -6.60
N VAL A 16 -5.97 -15.61 -6.83
CA VAL A 16 -6.98 -14.86 -7.59
C VAL A 16 -6.38 -13.99 -8.69
N GLY A 17 -5.05 -13.92 -8.78
CA GLY A 17 -4.37 -13.15 -9.81
C GLY A 17 -2.86 -13.08 -9.60
N GLN A 18 -2.21 -12.22 -10.38
CA GLN A 18 -0.79 -11.93 -10.28
C GLN A 18 -0.57 -10.43 -10.47
N LEU A 19 0.42 -9.89 -9.76
CA LEU A 19 0.97 -8.57 -9.99
C LEU A 19 2.36 -8.74 -10.58
N ARG A 20 2.56 -8.24 -11.80
CA ARG A 20 3.89 -8.13 -12.42
C ARG A 20 4.15 -6.66 -12.67
N ALA A 21 5.07 -6.10 -11.90
CA ALA A 21 5.42 -4.70 -11.96
C ALA A 21 6.88 -4.53 -12.35
N LYS A 22 7.16 -3.52 -13.20
CA LYS A 22 8.53 -3.11 -13.53
C LYS A 22 8.79 -1.73 -12.97
N VAL A 23 9.97 -1.52 -12.40
CA VAL A 23 10.40 -0.17 -12.02
C VAL A 23 10.69 0.62 -13.30
N ARG A 24 10.09 1.80 -13.41
CA ARG A 24 10.31 2.75 -14.50
C ARG A 24 10.52 4.15 -13.94
N MET A 25 11.07 5.03 -14.77
CA MET A 25 11.26 6.44 -14.47
C MET A 25 10.46 7.26 -15.48
N ALA A 26 9.75 8.28 -15.01
CA ALA A 26 9.04 9.23 -15.85
C ALA A 26 10.01 10.30 -16.39
N ALA A 27 9.56 11.09 -17.37
CA ALA A 27 10.39 12.12 -18.00
C ALA A 27 10.80 13.24 -17.03
N ASP A 28 10.04 13.42 -15.95
CA ASP A 28 10.31 14.36 -14.85
C ASP A 28 11.28 13.79 -13.79
N GLY A 29 11.77 12.56 -13.97
CA GLY A 29 12.64 11.86 -13.02
C GLY A 29 11.92 11.07 -11.93
N SER A 30 10.58 11.09 -11.88
CA SER A 30 9.81 10.35 -10.88
C SER A 30 9.87 8.83 -11.11
N PHE A 31 10.08 8.03 -10.07
CA PHE A 31 10.04 6.57 -10.16
C PHE A 31 8.63 6.02 -9.94
N TYR A 32 8.30 4.95 -10.66
CA TYR A 32 7.02 4.26 -10.52
C TYR A 32 7.12 2.76 -10.82
N LEU A 33 6.19 2.01 -10.24
CA LEU A 33 5.92 0.62 -10.58
C LEU A 33 4.87 0.57 -11.68
N ASP A 34 5.24 0.00 -12.83
CA ASP A 34 4.36 -0.17 -13.98
C ASP A 34 3.86 -1.61 -14.07
N SER A 35 2.55 -1.79 -13.89
CA SER A 35 1.86 -3.08 -14.02
C SER A 35 1.29 -3.32 -15.43
N GLY A 36 1.34 -2.33 -16.31
CA GLY A 36 0.59 -2.28 -17.57
C GLY A 36 -0.88 -1.85 -17.41
N LYS A 37 -1.46 -1.97 -16.21
CA LYS A 37 -2.84 -1.54 -15.88
C LYS A 37 -2.90 -0.25 -15.06
N GLY A 38 -1.78 0.11 -14.44
CA GLY A 38 -1.61 1.28 -13.62
C GLY A 38 -0.15 1.53 -13.25
N LYS A 39 0.12 2.73 -12.75
CA LYS A 39 1.44 3.21 -12.35
C LYS A 39 1.39 3.67 -10.90
N LEU A 40 2.15 3.01 -10.03
CA LEU A 40 2.27 3.40 -8.63
C LEU A 40 3.60 4.13 -8.42
N PHE A 41 3.52 5.44 -8.24
CA PHE A 41 4.67 6.31 -8.02
C PHE A 41 5.17 6.21 -6.59
N PHE A 42 6.48 6.14 -6.46
CA PHE A 42 7.17 6.08 -5.19
C PHE A 42 8.37 7.00 -5.16
N GLY A 43 8.76 7.35 -3.94
CA GLY A 43 9.95 8.11 -3.67
C GLY A 43 10.62 7.60 -2.41
N GLN A 44 11.85 8.01 -2.22
CA GLN A 44 12.61 7.77 -1.02
C GLN A 44 13.30 9.07 -0.62
N ASP A 45 13.28 9.37 0.67
CA ASP A 45 14.13 10.37 1.28
C ASP A 45 15.10 9.69 2.27
N GLU A 46 15.85 10.48 3.03
CA GLU A 46 16.86 9.99 3.99
C GLU A 46 16.28 9.04 5.05
N ASN A 47 14.99 9.14 5.38
CA ASN A 47 14.39 8.46 6.52
C ASN A 47 13.26 7.50 6.14
N LYS A 48 12.67 7.65 4.95
CA LYS A 48 11.49 6.88 4.56
C LYS A 48 11.41 6.60 3.06
N PHE A 49 10.84 5.44 2.76
CA PHE A 49 10.28 5.11 1.46
C PHE A 49 8.77 5.36 1.48
N MET A 50 8.20 5.91 0.41
CA MET A 50 6.76 6.21 0.37
C MET A 50 6.16 6.13 -1.04
N PHE A 51 4.95 5.58 -1.10
CA PHE A 51 4.07 5.69 -2.26
C PHE A 51 3.22 6.96 -2.14
N HIS A 52 3.06 7.69 -3.23
CA HIS A 52 2.37 8.99 -3.18
C HIS A 52 1.36 9.22 -4.30
N ARG A 53 1.34 8.37 -5.35
CA ARG A 53 0.36 8.49 -6.43
C ARG A 53 0.12 7.15 -7.11
N LEU A 54 -1.14 6.87 -7.44
CA LEU A 54 -1.54 5.74 -8.27
C LEU A 54 -2.34 6.26 -9.45
N ASP A 55 -1.80 6.08 -10.64
CA ASP A 55 -2.50 6.37 -11.89
C ASP A 55 -3.04 5.05 -12.48
N GLY A 56 -4.29 5.05 -12.93
CA GLY A 56 -4.97 3.86 -13.43
C GLY A 56 -5.71 3.07 -12.34
N GLU A 57 -6.17 1.86 -12.70
CA GLU A 57 -7.08 1.07 -11.87
C GLU A 57 -6.54 -0.36 -11.63
N ASP A 58 -5.26 -0.48 -11.26
CA ASP A 58 -4.71 -1.77 -10.82
C ASP A 58 -4.99 -2.00 -9.33
N PRO A 59 -5.87 -2.96 -8.96
CA PRO A 59 -6.23 -3.21 -7.57
C PRO A 59 -5.09 -3.80 -6.74
N TRP A 60 -4.08 -4.41 -7.37
CA TRP A 60 -2.94 -5.00 -6.68
C TRP A 60 -1.87 -3.96 -6.39
N LEU A 61 -1.66 -2.98 -7.28
CA LEU A 61 -0.88 -1.79 -6.95
C LEU A 61 -1.54 -0.98 -5.82
N ALA A 62 -2.87 -0.83 -5.86
CA ALA A 62 -3.59 -0.21 -4.75
C ALA A 62 -3.42 -0.98 -3.43
N LEU A 63 -3.48 -2.32 -3.46
CA LEU A 63 -3.24 -3.15 -2.28
C LEU A 63 -1.84 -2.94 -1.70
N LEU A 64 -0.82 -2.86 -2.56
CA LEU A 64 0.56 -2.61 -2.16
C LEU A 64 0.69 -1.25 -1.45
N TRP A 65 0.06 -0.21 -2.00
CA TRP A 65 0.03 1.11 -1.38
C TRP A 65 -0.67 1.08 -0.01
N VAL A 66 -1.82 0.40 0.10
CA VAL A 66 -2.54 0.29 1.36
C VAL A 66 -1.73 -0.45 2.44
N ALA A 67 -0.99 -1.48 2.05
CA ALA A 67 -0.19 -2.25 2.99
C ALA A 67 1.04 -1.48 3.51
N LEU A 68 1.65 -0.66 2.65
CA LEU A 68 2.94 -0.02 2.90
C LEU A 68 2.97 1.42 2.36
N PRO A 69 2.14 2.35 2.88
CA PRO A 69 2.07 3.71 2.36
C PRO A 69 3.37 4.47 2.57
N GLN A 70 3.89 4.40 3.78
CA GLN A 70 5.16 4.93 4.18
C GLN A 70 5.90 3.90 5.03
N LEU A 71 7.14 3.62 4.67
CA LEU A 71 8.05 2.72 5.35
C LEU A 71 9.24 3.51 5.90
N PRO A 72 9.35 3.67 7.23
CA PRO A 72 10.57 4.19 7.84
C PRO A 72 11.75 3.25 7.54
N LEU A 73 12.84 3.81 7.00
CA LEU A 73 14.07 3.08 6.67
C LEU A 73 14.92 2.80 7.92
N VAL A 74 14.93 3.76 8.84
CA VAL A 74 15.42 3.54 10.20
C VAL A 74 14.32 2.78 10.92
N GLN A 75 14.63 1.63 11.53
CA GLN A 75 13.68 0.89 12.36
C GLN A 75 13.59 1.57 13.73
N PRO A 76 12.54 2.36 14.03
CA PRO A 76 12.41 2.91 15.36
C PRO A 76 12.01 1.78 16.32
N ASN A 77 12.75 1.63 17.41
CA ASN A 77 12.57 0.55 18.40
C ASN A 77 11.13 0.51 18.94
N GLY A 78 10.28 -0.33 18.35
CA GLY A 78 8.87 -0.50 18.75
C GLY A 78 7.98 0.74 18.57
N GLN A 79 8.45 1.79 17.87
CA GLN A 79 7.66 3.00 17.72
C GLN A 79 6.60 2.83 16.64
N GLN A 80 5.38 3.20 16.98
CA GLN A 80 4.30 3.31 16.02
C GLN A 80 4.44 4.60 15.22
N TRP A 81 4.20 4.52 13.93
CA TRP A 81 3.98 5.70 13.10
C TRP A 81 2.57 5.72 12.55
N GLN A 82 2.12 6.92 12.23
CA GLN A 82 0.80 7.19 11.71
C GLN A 82 0.93 7.81 10.32
N ASP A 83 0.02 7.42 9.43
CA ASP A 83 -0.06 7.95 8.07
C ASP A 83 -1.54 8.11 7.67
N TYR A 84 -1.77 8.85 6.60
CA TYR A 84 -3.10 9.12 6.07
C TYR A 84 -3.19 8.76 4.60
N LEU A 85 -3.98 7.74 4.31
CA LEU A 85 -4.22 7.28 2.94
C LEU A 85 -5.46 7.95 2.37
N PRO A 86 -5.45 8.39 1.10
CA PRO A 86 -6.65 8.83 0.43
C PRO A 86 -7.69 7.69 0.40
N VAL A 87 -8.92 7.99 0.85
CA VAL A 87 -9.99 7.00 0.97
C VAL A 87 -10.30 6.32 -0.37
N GLY A 88 -10.01 6.99 -1.49
CA GLY A 88 -10.21 6.47 -2.84
C GLY A 88 -9.30 5.30 -3.24
N ILE A 89 -8.18 5.09 -2.54
CA ILE A 89 -7.31 3.91 -2.75
C ILE A 89 -7.75 2.75 -1.85
N VAL A 90 -8.29 3.08 -0.68
CA VAL A 90 -8.74 2.10 0.32
C VAL A 90 -10.11 1.51 -0.04
N THR A 91 -10.98 2.32 -0.64
CA THR A 91 -12.34 1.94 -1.03
C THR A 91 -12.42 1.65 -2.53
N THR A 92 -13.33 0.75 -2.92
CA THR A 92 -13.51 0.34 -4.32
C THR A 92 -14.97 0.46 -4.75
N GLY A 93 -15.21 0.58 -6.05
CA GLY A 93 -16.54 0.62 -6.65
C GLY A 93 -17.42 1.77 -6.14
N LEU A 94 -18.71 1.51 -5.94
CA LEU A 94 -19.69 2.52 -5.52
C LEU A 94 -19.33 3.21 -4.20
N ARG A 95 -18.68 2.50 -3.27
CA ARG A 95 -18.22 3.10 -2.01
C ARG A 95 -17.22 4.23 -2.27
N ARG A 96 -16.28 4.04 -3.19
CA ARG A 96 -15.31 5.07 -3.57
C ARG A 96 -16.00 6.34 -4.05
N LEU A 97 -17.01 6.20 -4.92
CA LEU A 97 -17.78 7.34 -5.42
C LEU A 97 -18.51 8.08 -4.30
N LEU A 98 -19.15 7.34 -3.38
CA LEU A 98 -19.84 7.93 -2.23
C LEU A 98 -18.87 8.67 -1.31
N TYR A 99 -17.71 8.09 -1.00
CA TYR A 99 -16.69 8.76 -0.17
C TYR A 99 -16.12 9.99 -0.85
N GLN A 100 -15.84 9.92 -2.16
CA GLN A 100 -15.35 11.08 -2.91
C GLN A 100 -16.39 12.22 -2.89
N PHE A 101 -17.65 11.91 -3.18
CA PHE A 101 -18.73 12.89 -3.13
C PHE A 101 -18.93 13.47 -1.72
N ALA A 102 -19.02 12.60 -0.71
CA ALA A 102 -19.20 13.03 0.68
C ALA A 102 -18.00 13.84 1.20
N SER A 103 -16.78 13.53 0.75
CA SER A 103 -15.56 14.24 1.15
C SER A 103 -15.53 15.69 0.67
N SER A 104 -16.25 16.02 -0.40
CA SER A 104 -16.42 17.40 -0.86
C SER A 104 -17.21 18.25 0.14
N PHE A 105 -18.03 17.63 0.99
CA PHE A 105 -18.81 18.30 2.04
C PHE A 105 -18.22 18.10 3.44
N VAL A 106 -17.59 16.95 3.69
CA VAL A 106 -17.00 16.58 4.98
C VAL A 106 -15.55 16.12 4.75
N PRO A 107 -14.56 17.03 4.80
CA PRO A 107 -13.16 16.72 4.50
C PRO A 107 -12.57 15.59 5.33
N GLN A 108 -13.08 15.37 6.55
CA GLN A 108 -12.65 14.30 7.45
C GLN A 108 -12.91 12.89 6.89
N LEU A 109 -13.80 12.75 5.89
CA LEU A 109 -14.06 11.48 5.21
C LEU A 109 -13.07 11.18 4.08
N ALA A 110 -12.21 12.14 3.71
CA ALA A 110 -11.29 12.02 2.59
C ALA A 110 -10.09 11.10 2.87
N SER A 111 -9.75 10.87 4.14
CA SER A 111 -8.55 10.15 4.55
C SER A 111 -8.85 9.00 5.51
N ALA A 112 -8.16 7.88 5.29
CA ALA A 112 -8.13 6.74 6.18
C ALA A 112 -6.87 6.81 7.04
N ARG A 113 -7.02 6.58 8.35
CA ARG A 113 -5.90 6.61 9.30
C ARG A 113 -5.19 5.27 9.29
N TYR A 114 -3.92 5.28 8.92
CA TYR A 114 -3.02 4.14 8.95
C TYR A 114 -2.14 4.25 10.20
N VAL A 115 -1.96 3.13 10.91
CA VAL A 115 -1.01 3.03 12.04
C VAL A 115 -0.25 1.72 11.88
N ALA A 116 1.08 1.78 11.92
CA ALA A 116 1.91 0.59 11.86
C ALA A 116 3.11 0.67 12.81
N GLN A 117 3.68 -0.49 13.07
CA GLN A 117 4.90 -0.69 13.85
C GLN A 117 5.67 -1.89 13.32
N TRP A 118 6.99 -1.88 13.53
CA TRP A 118 7.81 -3.07 13.38
C TRP A 118 7.52 -4.01 14.57
N GLN A 119 7.09 -5.24 14.27
CA GLN A 119 6.98 -6.31 15.28
C GLN A 119 8.31 -7.08 15.41
N SER A 120 9.05 -7.16 14.32
CA SER A 120 10.38 -7.73 14.26
C SER A 120 11.19 -7.02 13.18
N ARG A 121 12.45 -7.41 12.96
CA ARG A 121 13.30 -6.84 11.89
C ARG A 121 12.73 -7.08 10.49
N GLU A 122 11.89 -8.10 10.34
CA GLU A 122 11.39 -8.58 9.05
C GLU A 122 9.87 -8.39 8.93
N THR A 123 9.17 -8.14 10.03
CA THR A 123 7.71 -8.11 10.06
C THR A 123 7.21 -6.76 10.55
N LEU A 124 6.40 -6.14 9.70
CA LEU A 124 5.65 -4.95 9.96
C LEU A 124 4.18 -5.34 10.16
N ALA A 125 3.54 -4.77 11.18
CA ALA A 125 2.11 -4.94 11.39
C ALA A 125 1.45 -3.59 11.56
N GLY A 126 0.22 -3.49 11.06
CA GLY A 126 -0.53 -2.25 11.11
C GLY A 126 -2.04 -2.44 11.07
N SER A 127 -2.72 -1.31 11.16
CA SER A 127 -4.16 -1.20 11.09
C SER A 127 -4.57 0.02 10.29
N LEU A 128 -5.68 -0.10 9.57
CA LEU A 128 -6.28 0.98 8.80
C LEU A 128 -7.70 1.23 9.30
N ALA A 129 -7.96 2.45 9.75
CA ALA A 129 -9.27 2.93 10.14
C ALA A 129 -9.86 3.80 9.03
N ILE A 130 -10.99 3.37 8.47
CA ILE A 130 -11.72 4.11 7.44
C ILE A 130 -12.84 4.91 8.12
N PRO A 131 -12.97 6.22 7.86
CA PRO A 131 -14.05 7.02 8.44
C PRO A 131 -15.43 6.42 8.18
N GLY A 132 -16.27 6.33 9.22
CA GLY A 132 -17.62 5.76 9.12
C GLY A 132 -17.69 4.23 9.15
N ILE A 133 -16.56 3.50 9.14
CA ILE A 133 -16.52 2.04 9.28
C ILE A 133 -15.95 1.69 10.65
N LYS A 134 -16.76 1.04 11.51
CA LYS A 134 -16.32 0.65 12.86
C LYS A 134 -15.18 -0.37 12.86
N ARG A 135 -15.08 -1.19 11.81
CA ARG A 135 -14.06 -2.25 11.70
C ARG A 135 -12.77 -1.71 11.12
N GLN A 136 -11.67 -1.89 11.84
CA GLN A 136 -10.33 -1.65 11.32
C GLN A 136 -9.86 -2.82 10.45
N LEU A 137 -9.13 -2.52 9.38
CA LEU A 137 -8.48 -3.54 8.55
C LEU A 137 -7.09 -3.81 9.11
N SER A 138 -6.78 -5.08 9.37
CA SER A 138 -5.44 -5.51 9.75
C SER A 138 -4.54 -5.59 8.53
N LEU A 139 -3.29 -5.20 8.72
CA LEU A 139 -2.26 -5.12 7.70
C LEU A 139 -1.00 -5.82 8.22
N SER A 140 -0.29 -6.53 7.36
CA SER A 140 1.07 -6.99 7.66
C SER A 140 1.93 -6.94 6.41
N ALA A 141 3.22 -6.71 6.60
CA ALA A 141 4.22 -6.85 5.56
C ALA A 141 5.41 -7.64 6.09
N THR A 142 5.90 -8.58 5.29
CA THR A 142 7.07 -9.40 5.62
C THR A 142 8.16 -9.15 4.59
N PHE A 143 9.37 -8.95 5.09
CA PHE A 143 10.58 -8.66 4.33
C PHE A 143 11.60 -9.79 4.53
N SER A 144 12.49 -9.95 3.56
CA SER A 144 13.66 -10.80 3.72
C SER A 144 14.69 -10.12 4.63
N PRO A 145 15.70 -10.85 5.14
CA PRO A 145 16.80 -10.26 5.90
C PRO A 145 17.54 -9.15 5.15
N GLU A 146 17.54 -9.19 3.81
CA GLU A 146 18.14 -8.18 2.93
C GLU A 146 17.19 -6.99 2.64
N GLY A 147 16.00 -6.97 3.24
CA GLY A 147 15.01 -5.91 3.07
C GLY A 147 14.11 -6.06 1.85
N ALA A 148 14.14 -7.20 1.13
CA ALA A 148 13.25 -7.41 -0.01
C ALA A 148 11.84 -7.72 0.46
N LEU A 149 10.82 -7.04 -0.07
CA LEU A 149 9.43 -7.34 0.26
C LEU A 149 9.06 -8.75 -0.23
N LEU A 150 8.63 -9.62 0.69
CA LEU A 150 8.23 -11.01 0.44
C LEU A 150 6.71 -11.17 0.43
N ARG A 151 6.01 -10.48 1.33
CA ARG A 151 4.56 -10.63 1.47
C ARG A 151 3.93 -9.34 1.98
N VAL A 152 2.72 -9.04 1.51
CA VAL A 152 1.83 -8.09 2.15
C VAL A 152 0.43 -8.67 2.30
N ASP A 153 -0.21 -8.40 3.42
CA ASP A 153 -1.58 -8.79 3.73
C ASP A 153 -2.39 -7.54 4.09
N VAL A 154 -3.62 -7.47 3.56
CA VAL A 154 -4.60 -6.41 3.84
C VAL A 154 -5.96 -7.08 3.97
N GLY A 155 -6.40 -7.29 5.21
CA GLY A 155 -7.66 -7.98 5.51
C GLY A 155 -7.69 -9.40 4.92
N ASP A 156 -8.57 -9.65 3.95
CA ASP A 156 -8.72 -10.97 3.30
C ASP A 156 -7.88 -11.14 2.03
N ARG A 157 -7.05 -10.16 1.67
CA ARG A 157 -6.23 -10.16 0.45
C ARG A 157 -4.75 -10.13 0.78
N ALA A 158 -3.93 -10.75 -0.06
CA ALA A 158 -2.48 -10.70 0.08
C ALA A 158 -1.76 -10.71 -1.27
N LEU A 159 -0.53 -10.21 -1.30
CA LEU A 159 0.43 -10.40 -2.37
C LEU A 159 1.62 -11.17 -1.79
N VAL A 160 1.99 -12.27 -2.44
CA VAL A 160 3.10 -13.14 -2.03
C VAL A 160 4.11 -13.19 -3.16
N ARG A 161 5.38 -12.89 -2.86
CA ARG A 161 6.44 -12.82 -3.87
C ARG A 161 6.69 -14.18 -4.50
N MET A 162 6.90 -14.18 -5.81
CA MET A 162 7.27 -15.35 -6.61
C MET A 162 8.77 -15.59 -6.62
#